data_AF-A0A7C7BTR9-F1
#
_entry.id   AF-A0A7C7BTR9-F1
#
_cell.length_a   1.000
_cell.length_b   1.000
_cell.length_c   1.000
_cell.angle_alpha   90.00
_cell.angle_beta   90.00
_cell.angle_gamma   90.00
#
_symmetry.space_group_name_H-M   'P 1'
#
loop_
_entity.id
_entity.type
_entity.pdbx_description
1 polymer ?
#
loop_
_entity_poly.entity_id
_entity_poly.type
_entity_poly.pdbx_seq_one_letter_code
_entity_poly.pdbx_strand_id
1 'polypeptide(L)'
;WWVNDPKLNGAAATMLIYLAYFVLRGSLDDEEKRAKISAIYNIFAFTMLVVFLVILPRMTDSLHPGSGGNPGFSTYDIDDTMRLVFYPAIIGWTLMGVWILQIRVRTRFLQMKIRNNG
;
A
#
# COMPACT_ATOMS: atom_id res chain seq x y z
N TRP A 1 11.97 -16.33 20.45
CA TRP A 1 13.22 -15.79 19.88
C TRP A 1 12.85 -14.92 18.69
N TRP A 2 13.55 -13.81 18.42
CA TRP A 2 13.28 -12.90 17.28
C TRP A 2 14.59 -12.65 16.53
N VAL A 3 14.52 -12.59 15.20
CA VAL A 3 15.70 -12.35 14.34
C VAL A 3 15.89 -10.86 14.17
N ASN A 4 17.05 -10.34 14.55
CA ASN A 4 17.38 -8.93 14.37
C ASN A 4 17.81 -8.64 12.92
N ASP A 5 16.86 -8.80 11.98
CA ASP A 5 17.06 -8.53 10.56
C ASP A 5 16.35 -7.21 10.16
N PRO A 6 17.05 -6.26 9.53
CA PRO A 6 16.50 -4.96 9.13
C PRO A 6 15.25 -5.04 8.22
N LYS A 7 15.18 -6.04 7.32
CA LYS A 7 14.04 -6.20 6.40
C LYS A 7 12.81 -6.73 7.15
N LEU A 8 13.01 -7.71 8.03
CA LEU A 8 11.92 -8.26 8.84
C LEU A 8 11.36 -7.21 9.81
N ASN A 9 12.24 -6.50 10.52
CA ASN A 9 11.86 -5.42 11.42
C ASN A 9 11.17 -4.27 10.68
N GLY A 10 11.69 -3.88 9.52
CA GLY A 10 11.10 -2.85 8.68
C GLY A 10 9.69 -3.22 8.21
N ALA A 11 9.49 -4.46 7.73
CA ALA A 11 8.18 -4.95 7.33
C ALA A 11 7.17 -5.00 8.49
N ALA A 12 7.61 -5.48 9.66
CA ALA A 12 6.77 -5.50 10.85
C ALA A 12 6.38 -4.07 11.29
N ALA A 13 7.33 -3.13 11.31
CA ALA A 13 7.07 -1.74 11.65
C ALA A 13 6.11 -1.08 10.66
N THR A 14 6.30 -1.27 9.35
CA THR A 14 5.37 -0.78 8.32
C THR A 14 3.97 -1.35 8.52
N MET A 15 3.85 -2.65 8.80
CA MET A 15 2.55 -3.28 9.06
C MET A 15 1.85 -2.64 10.26
N LEU A 16 2.56 -2.41 11.37
CA LEU A 16 2.01 -1.75 12.55
C LEU A 16 1.54 -0.32 12.26
N ILE A 17 2.30 0.44 11.45
CA ILE A 17 1.89 1.79 11.04
C ILE A 17 0.58 1.76 10.25
N TYR A 18 0.41 0.83 9.30
CA TYR A 18 -0.84 0.71 8.56
C TYR A 18 -1.99 0.14 9.40
N LEU A 19 -1.73 -0.72 10.38
CA LEU A 19 -2.75 -1.12 11.36
C LEU A 19 -3.22 0.07 12.18
N ALA A 20 -2.31 0.90 12.66
CA ALA A 20 -2.64 2.14 13.37
C ALA A 20 -3.41 3.13 12.47
N TYR A 21 -3.11 3.20 11.17
CA TYR A 21 -3.91 3.97 10.21
C TYR A 21 -5.38 3.53 10.19
N PHE A 22 -5.65 2.22 10.13
CA PHE A 22 -7.03 1.72 10.10
C PHE A 22 -7.77 2.00 11.40
N VAL A 23 -7.11 1.84 12.55
CA VAL A 23 -7.68 2.17 13.87
C VAL A 23 -8.00 3.66 13.96
N LEU A 24 -7.05 4.53 13.60
CA LEU A 24 -7.22 5.99 13.62
C LEU A 24 -8.35 6.44 12.70
N ARG A 25 -8.43 5.88 11.50
CA ARG A 25 -9.50 6.20 10.57
C ARG A 25 -10.86 5.75 11.08
N GLY A 26 -10.92 4.59 11.74
CA GLY A 26 -12.13 4.03 12.33
C GLY A 26 -12.63 4.77 13.57
N SER A 27 -11.73 5.41 14.32
CA SER A 27 -12.06 6.12 15.57
C SER A 27 -12.57 7.56 15.38
N LEU A 28 -12.76 8.02 14.13
CA LEU A 28 -13.19 9.37 13.82
C LEU A 28 -14.64 9.37 13.32
N ASP A 29 -15.52 10.04 14.06
CA ASP A 29 -16.95 10.12 13.76
C ASP A 29 -17.27 11.12 12.65
N ASP A 30 -16.67 12.31 12.71
CA ASP A 30 -16.85 13.37 11.72
C ASP A 30 -16.16 12.99 10.40
N GLU A 31 -16.93 12.93 9.32
CA GLU A 31 -16.45 12.50 8.00
C GLU A 31 -15.37 13.43 7.42
N GLU A 32 -15.51 14.74 7.58
CA GLU A 32 -14.56 15.71 7.03
C GLU A 32 -13.24 15.65 7.78
N LYS A 33 -13.30 15.61 9.11
CA LYS A 33 -12.14 15.41 9.99
C LYS A 33 -11.47 14.07 9.71
N ARG A 34 -12.25 12.99 9.57
CA ARG A 34 -11.77 11.66 9.21
C ARG A 34 -11.02 11.67 7.90
N ALA A 35 -11.59 12.27 6.85
CA ALA A 35 -10.96 12.35 5.54
C ALA A 35 -9.62 13.10 5.60
N LYS A 36 -9.58 14.26 6.26
CA LYS A 36 -8.38 15.10 6.37
C LYS A 36 -7.27 14.42 7.17
N ILE A 37 -7.57 13.93 8.38
CA ILE A 37 -6.58 13.29 9.25
C ILE A 37 -6.06 11.99 8.63
N SER A 38 -6.95 11.18 8.04
CA SER A 38 -6.55 9.95 7.35
C SER A 38 -5.63 10.24 6.17
N ALA A 39 -5.90 11.28 5.38
CA ALA A 39 -5.03 11.64 4.26
C ALA A 39 -3.60 11.99 4.73
N ILE A 40 -3.49 12.79 5.79
CA ILE A 40 -2.19 13.19 6.37
C ILE A 40 -1.44 11.96 6.90
N TYR A 41 -2.11 11.11 7.69
CA TYR A 41 -1.50 9.90 8.22
C TYR A 41 -1.04 8.97 7.11
N ASN A 42 -1.82 8.82 6.03
CA ASN A 42 -1.44 7.95 4.92
C ASN A 42 -0.18 8.42 4.20
N ILE A 43 0.02 9.74 4.03
CA ILE A 43 1.26 10.30 3.47
C ILE A 43 2.45 9.93 4.36
N PHE A 44 2.30 10.09 5.68
CA PHE A 44 3.31 9.69 6.65
C PHE A 44 3.59 8.18 6.59
N ALA A 45 2.56 7.34 6.60
CA ALA A 45 2.68 5.88 6.53
C ALA A 45 3.37 5.41 5.26
N PHE A 46 3.03 5.99 4.11
CA PHE A 46 3.71 5.72 2.85
C PHE A 46 5.17 6.13 2.88
N THR A 47 5.49 7.30 3.44
CA THR A 47 6.87 7.75 3.59
C THR A 47 7.66 6.78 4.46
N MET A 48 7.11 6.35 5.58
CA MET A 48 7.74 5.37 6.48
C MET A 48 7.90 3.99 5.81
N LEU A 49 6.95 3.57 4.98
CA LEU A 49 7.07 2.34 4.17
C LEU A 49 8.29 2.42 3.25
N VAL A 50 8.48 3.54 2.54
CA VAL A 50 9.66 3.73 1.68
C VAL A 50 10.93 3.71 2.51
N VAL A 51 10.97 4.40 3.65
CA VAL A 51 12.12 4.42 4.54
C VAL A 51 12.47 3.01 5.01
N PHE A 52 11.50 2.23 5.49
CA PHE A 52 11.75 0.92 6.09
C PHE A 52 11.99 -0.20 5.09
N LEU A 53 11.33 -0.18 3.93
CA LEU A 53 11.46 -1.27 2.94
C LEU A 53 12.50 -1.00 1.86
N VAL A 54 12.79 0.28 1.56
CA VAL A 54 13.68 0.65 0.46
C VAL A 54 14.99 1.22 0.98
N ILE A 55 14.95 2.16 1.93
CA ILE A 55 16.14 2.90 2.36
C ILE A 55 16.93 2.09 3.40
N LEU A 56 16.29 1.71 4.50
CA LEU A 56 16.91 1.06 5.65
C LEU A 56 17.63 -0.27 5.29
N PRO A 57 17.07 -1.15 4.43
CA PRO A 57 17.75 -2.38 4.02
C PRO A 57 18.95 -2.16 3.09
N ARG A 58 19.12 -0.96 2.52
CA ARG A 58 20.29 -0.60 1.70
C ARG A 58 21.39 0.05 2.52
N MET A 59 21.10 0.46 3.75
CA MET A 59 22.06 1.03 4.68
C MET A 59 22.65 -0.02 5.64
N THR A 60 22.13 -1.25 5.63
CA THR A 60 22.48 -2.31 6.57
C THR A 60 22.52 -3.66 5.87
N ASP A 61 23.51 -4.48 6.21
CA ASP A 61 23.59 -5.86 5.68
C ASP A 61 22.46 -6.71 6.29
N SER A 62 21.71 -7.39 5.42
CA SER A 62 20.64 -8.32 5.79
C SER A 62 21.09 -9.77 5.58
N LEU A 63 20.56 -10.70 6.37
CA LEU A 63 20.78 -12.14 6.16
C LEU A 63 20.16 -12.68 4.87
N HIS A 64 19.32 -11.90 4.19
CA HIS A 64 18.68 -12.33 2.94
C HIS A 64 19.67 -12.33 1.76
N PRO A 65 19.74 -13.42 0.96
CA PRO A 65 20.60 -13.48 -0.22
C PRO A 65 20.28 -12.34 -1.20
N GLY A 66 21.32 -11.76 -1.80
CA GLY A 66 21.20 -10.58 -2.68
C GLY A 66 21.30 -9.21 -1.99
N SER A 67 21.76 -9.16 -0.73
CA SER A 67 21.84 -7.92 0.07
C SER A 67 22.84 -6.86 -0.44
N GLY A 68 23.70 -7.17 -1.41
CA GLY A 68 24.78 -6.28 -1.89
C GLY A 68 24.70 -5.85 -3.36
N GLY A 69 23.63 -6.19 -4.10
CA GLY A 69 23.50 -5.90 -5.53
C GLY A 69 22.27 -5.06 -5.86
N ASN A 70 22.24 -4.44 -7.04
CA ASN A 70 21.06 -3.75 -7.58
C ASN A 70 20.19 -4.77 -8.34
N PRO A 71 19.18 -5.43 -7.70
CA PRO A 71 18.46 -6.53 -8.32
C PRO A 71 17.48 -6.02 -9.39
N GLY A 72 17.24 -4.71 -9.43
CA GLY A 72 16.22 -4.09 -10.28
C GLY A 72 16.64 -3.84 -11.73
N PHE A 73 17.88 -4.16 -12.12
CA PHE A 73 18.42 -3.85 -13.46
C PHE A 73 19.31 -4.94 -14.05
N SER A 74 19.08 -6.21 -13.72
CA SER A 74 19.46 -7.28 -14.65
C SER A 74 18.40 -7.30 -15.74
N THR A 75 18.70 -6.62 -16.85
CA THR A 75 17.82 -6.44 -18.03
C THR A 75 17.41 -7.76 -18.71
N TYR A 76 17.77 -8.92 -18.14
CA TYR A 76 17.68 -10.24 -18.74
C TYR A 76 16.70 -11.22 -18.05
N ASP A 77 16.07 -10.86 -16.92
CA ASP A 77 15.41 -11.84 -16.04
C ASP A 77 13.87 -11.88 -16.09
N ILE A 78 13.20 -11.21 -17.05
CA ILE A 78 11.76 -11.41 -17.27
C ILE A 78 11.56 -12.47 -18.34
N ASP A 79 11.55 -13.74 -17.92
CA ASP A 79 11.17 -14.89 -18.75
C ASP A 79 9.82 -14.59 -19.44
N ASP A 80 9.70 -14.94 -20.73
CA ASP A 80 8.48 -14.69 -21.50
C ASP A 80 7.24 -15.36 -20.86
N THR A 81 7.43 -16.43 -20.10
CA THR A 81 6.37 -17.05 -19.30
C THR A 81 5.89 -16.17 -18.15
N MET A 82 6.77 -15.39 -17.52
CA MET A 82 6.40 -14.46 -16.44
C MET A 82 5.53 -13.31 -16.97
N ARG A 83 5.74 -12.89 -18.22
CA ARG A 83 4.95 -11.85 -18.88
C ARG A 83 3.49 -12.27 -19.08
N LEU A 84 3.25 -13.54 -19.38
CA LEU A 84 1.91 -14.10 -19.54
C LEU A 84 1.07 -14.08 -18.26
N VAL A 85 1.70 -13.97 -17.09
CA VAL A 85 0.98 -13.82 -15.81
C VAL A 85 0.97 -12.37 -15.35
N PHE A 86 2.10 -11.67 -15.48
CA PHE A 86 2.28 -10.30 -14.99
C PHE A 86 1.33 -9.30 -15.65
N TYR A 87 1.25 -9.27 -16.99
CA TYR A 87 0.40 -8.30 -17.69
C TYR A 87 -1.09 -8.56 -17.47
N PRO A 88 -1.60 -9.80 -17.56
CA PRO A 88 -2.99 -10.07 -17.19
C PRO A 88 -3.30 -9.75 -15.74
N ALA A 89 -2.37 -9.97 -14.80
CA ALA A 89 -2.56 -9.58 -13.41
C ALA A 89 -2.73 -8.06 -13.25
N ILE A 90 -1.89 -7.24 -13.91
CA ILE A 90 -2.02 -5.78 -13.89
C ILE A 90 -3.38 -5.35 -14.44
N ILE A 91 -3.80 -5.92 -15.57
CA ILE A 91 -5.10 -5.62 -16.17
C ILE A 91 -6.22 -6.02 -15.22
N GLY A 92 -6.14 -7.21 -14.63
CA GLY A 92 -7.11 -7.73 -13.67
C GLY A 92 -7.27 -6.81 -12.45
N TRP A 93 -6.15 -6.43 -11.81
CA TRP A 93 -6.17 -5.52 -10.66
C TRP A 93 -6.68 -4.13 -11.02
N THR A 94 -6.34 -3.63 -12.21
CA THR A 94 -6.82 -2.32 -12.69
C THR A 94 -8.33 -2.34 -12.93
N LEU A 95 -8.83 -3.35 -13.62
CA LEU A 95 -10.26 -3.52 -13.89
C LEU A 95 -11.05 -3.71 -12.58
N MET A 96 -10.52 -4.48 -11.63
CA MET A 96 -11.12 -4.63 -10.31
C MET A 96 -11.19 -3.29 -9.56
N GLY A 97 -10.12 -2.49 -9.62
CA GLY A 97 -10.09 -1.14 -9.05
C GLY A 97 -11.14 -0.21 -9.66
N VAL A 98 -11.25 -0.19 -10.99
CA VAL A 98 -12.26 0.59 -11.73
C VAL A 98 -13.67 0.14 -11.36
N TRP A 99 -13.91 -1.16 -11.27
CA TRP A 99 -15.21 -1.71 -10.89
C TRP A 99 -15.64 -1.28 -9.48
N ILE A 100 -14.73 -1.38 -8.50
CA ILE A 100 -14.99 -0.92 -7.12
C ILE A 100 -15.25 0.59 -7.10
N LEU A 101 -14.49 1.38 -7.86
CA LEU A 101 -14.69 2.82 -7.97
C LEU A 101 -16.08 3.15 -8.54
N GLN A 102 -16.50 2.47 -9.61
CA GLN A 102 -17.83 2.67 -10.19
C GLN A 102 -18.95 2.42 -9.18
N ILE A 103 -18.87 1.34 -8.40
CA ILE A 103 -19.84 1.04 -7.34
C ILE A 103 -19.87 2.18 -6.32
N ARG A 104 -18.71 2.63 -5.82
CA ARG A 104 -18.64 3.70 -4.82
C ARG A 104 -19.22 5.04 -5.31
N VAL A 105 -18.93 5.42 -6.55
CA VAL A 105 -19.46 6.67 -7.14
C VAL A 105 -20.98 6.60 -7.26
N ARG A 106 -21.53 5.48 -7.76
CA ARG A 106 -22.98 5.28 -7.87
C ARG A 106 -23.67 5.36 -6.51
N THR A 107 -23.13 4.71 -5.48
CA THR A 107 -23.68 4.76 -4.13
C THR A 107 -23.67 6.19 -3.57
N ARG A 108 -22.57 6.93 -3.73
CA ARG A 108 -22.49 8.33 -3.29
C ARG A 108 -23.49 9.22 -4.02
N PHE A 109 -23.65 9.06 -5.33
CA PHE A 109 -24.62 9.84 -6.11
C PHE A 109 -26.06 9.59 -5.64
N LEU A 110 -26.42 8.33 -5.37
CA LEU A 110 -27.74 7.98 -4.82
C LEU A 110 -27.97 8.59 -3.44
N GLN A 111 -26.97 8.52 -2.54
CA GLN A 111 -27.04 9.14 -1.21
C GLN A 111 -27.24 10.65 -1.30
N MET A 112 -26.52 11.33 -2.20
CA MET A 112 -26.68 12.76 -2.44
C MET A 112 -28.09 13.09 -2.94
N LYS A 113 -28.64 12.29 -3.86
CA LYS A 113 -30.00 12.49 -4.38
C LYS A 113 -31.07 12.29 -3.32
N ILE A 114 -30.93 11.29 -2.45
CA ILE A 114 -31.85 11.06 -1.32
C ILE A 114 -31.81 12.26 -0.36
N ARG A 115 -30.62 12.76 -0.01
CA ARG A 115 -30.47 13.90 0.89
C ARG A 115 -31.02 15.21 0.34
N ASN A 116 -30.97 15.42 -0.98
CA ASN A 116 -31.52 16.63 -1.61
C ASN A 116 -33.05 16.58 -1.81
N ASN A 117 -33.66 15.40 -1.72
CA ASN A 117 -35.10 15.20 -1.97
C ASN A 117 -35.95 15.09 -0.70
N GLY A 118 -35.35 15.13 0.49
CA GLY A 118 -36.04 15.14 1.79
C GLY A 118 -35.76 16.44 2.51
#